data_AF-A0A7G2DDA8-F1
#
_entry.id   AF-A0A7G2DDA8-F1
#
_cell.length_a   1.000
_cell.length_b   1.000
_cell.length_c   1.000
_cell.angle_alpha   90.00
_cell.angle_beta   90.00
_cell.angle_gamma   90.00
#
_symmetry.space_group_name_H-M   'P 1'
#
loop_
_entity.id
_entity.type
_entity.pdbx_description
1 polymer ?
#
loop_
_entity_poly.entity_id
_entity_poly.type
_entity_poly.pdbx_seq_one_letter_code
_entity_poly.pdbx_strand_id
1 'polypeptide(L)'
;MKKYLTFFIVFFLVSTPFTQLSQASRVPYWFKEGTYIKYAVKMPEHPGKHEVNVFPVWPPLLPKDAYAKIKEAYEGTSGLVKMDNNSIVPLLVRGDSYLTFEILDVTNKTALVKVTLEMNNVSASPEEILPRLILSKILILNLSDTTYYEEDGTPIGSPMFFIDLTNPPMKGEHLLSQAFMKKYHLRGDNIVVTNVSFAWMEDKTLHTHYRDFLPPYIYIEGRSKYLVYDLNTGSRVETITQMIYDIDTGILITTLFCDAAPELVSLGVIDSSPLDRVNSRKLERLIEKGKDDREWWAQGFNLYDTNVKFPETSSSKTPSTGMRHFFATSLALLVLTAFLNWRWRRR
;
A
#
# COMPACT_ATOMS: atom_id res chain seq x y z
N MET A 1 -15.02 48.22 14.49
CA MET A 1 -14.56 47.22 13.48
C MET A 1 -13.05 47.24 13.21
N LYS A 2 -12.42 48.36 12.83
CA LYS A 2 -11.00 48.39 12.44
C LYS A 2 -10.00 47.85 13.48
N LYS A 3 -10.18 48.10 14.78
CA LYS A 3 -9.24 47.67 15.84
C LYS A 3 -9.25 46.16 16.14
N TYR A 4 -10.37 45.46 15.88
CA TYR A 4 -10.50 44.02 16.12
C TYR A 4 -9.94 43.19 14.96
N LEU A 5 -10.03 43.71 13.73
CA LEU A 5 -9.41 43.10 12.57
C LEU A 5 -7.88 43.08 12.69
N THR A 6 -7.29 44.16 13.19
CA THR A 6 -5.84 44.25 13.43
C THR A 6 -5.37 43.27 14.50
N PHE A 7 -6.15 43.06 15.57
CA PHE A 7 -5.77 42.10 16.63
C PHE A 7 -5.89 40.64 16.15
N PHE A 8 -6.90 40.32 15.33
CA PHE A 8 -7.04 38.98 14.73
C PHE A 8 -5.91 38.67 13.73
N ILE A 9 -5.51 39.67 12.92
CA ILE A 9 -4.41 39.55 11.96
C ILE A 9 -3.06 39.41 12.69
N VAL A 10 -2.82 40.18 13.75
CA VAL A 10 -1.59 40.07 14.56
C VAL A 10 -1.56 38.75 15.33
N PHE A 11 -2.68 38.24 15.84
CA PHE A 11 -2.73 36.92 16.47
C PHE A 11 -2.39 35.81 15.45
N PHE A 12 -2.94 35.85 14.23
CA PHE A 12 -2.57 34.91 13.15
C PHE A 12 -1.10 35.01 12.72
N LEU A 13 -0.53 36.23 12.69
CA LEU A 13 0.86 36.49 12.33
C LEU A 13 1.86 36.14 13.44
N VAL A 14 1.45 36.17 14.71
CA VAL A 14 2.31 35.87 15.86
C VAL A 14 2.14 34.43 16.35
N SER A 15 1.00 33.79 16.08
CA SER A 15 0.78 32.35 16.31
C SER A 15 1.29 31.46 15.17
N THR A 16 2.01 32.03 14.19
CA THR A 16 2.72 31.28 13.14
C THR A 16 4.24 31.25 13.37
N PRO A 17 4.78 30.72 14.49
CA PRO A 17 6.19 30.36 14.52
C PRO A 17 6.34 28.92 14.02
N PHE A 18 5.95 28.56 12.79
CA PHE A 18 6.32 27.26 12.18
C PHE A 18 5.95 27.13 10.67
N THR A 19 6.02 28.20 9.89
CA THR A 19 5.92 28.12 8.42
C THR A 19 7.19 28.58 7.73
N GLN A 20 8.34 28.11 8.22
CA GLN A 20 9.44 27.75 7.34
C GLN A 20 9.30 26.25 7.06
N LEU A 21 8.27 25.85 6.29
CA LEU A 21 8.40 24.61 5.54
C LEU A 21 9.40 24.91 4.42
N SER A 22 10.67 24.64 4.73
CA SER A 22 11.67 24.25 3.73
C SER A 22 10.95 23.41 2.69
N GLN A 23 11.05 23.83 1.42
CA GLN A 23 10.72 23.09 0.20
C GLN A 23 10.45 21.60 0.52
N ALA A 24 9.18 21.28 0.75
CA ALA A 24 8.79 20.03 1.38
C ALA A 24 9.37 18.87 0.56
N SER A 25 10.24 18.09 1.19
CA SER A 25 10.64 16.80 0.65
C SER A 25 9.36 15.99 0.45
N ARG A 26 9.00 15.68 -0.81
CA ARG A 26 7.85 14.80 -1.16
C ARG A 26 8.01 13.38 -0.60
N VAL A 27 9.21 13.05 -0.13
CA VAL A 27 9.53 11.76 0.49
C VAL A 27 9.49 11.85 2.02
N PRO A 28 8.87 10.88 2.71
CA PRO A 28 8.80 10.83 4.17
C PRO A 28 10.17 10.84 4.86
N TYR A 29 10.22 11.26 6.13
CA TYR A 29 11.46 11.36 6.93
C TYR A 29 12.26 10.05 7.04
N TRP A 30 11.58 8.92 6.89
CA TRP A 30 12.16 7.58 6.99
C TRP A 30 12.70 7.07 5.65
N PHE A 31 12.42 7.76 4.54
CA PHE A 31 12.82 7.34 3.20
C PHE A 31 14.29 7.66 2.97
N LYS A 32 15.16 6.69 3.26
CA LYS A 32 16.61 6.79 3.18
C LYS A 32 17.23 5.43 2.87
N GLU A 33 18.46 5.43 2.40
CA GLU A 33 19.25 4.22 2.18
C GLU A 33 19.26 3.30 3.41
N GLY A 34 19.10 2.00 3.17
CA GLY A 34 19.06 0.95 4.19
C GLY A 34 17.71 0.80 4.89
N THR A 35 16.71 1.64 4.59
CA THR A 35 15.35 1.41 5.07
C THR A 35 14.73 0.21 4.36
N TYR A 36 14.06 -0.66 5.12
CA TYR A 36 13.28 -1.76 4.56
C TYR A 36 11.90 -1.84 5.17
N ILE A 37 10.95 -2.32 4.38
CA ILE A 37 9.57 -2.59 4.82
C ILE A 37 9.17 -3.95 4.25
N LYS A 38 8.70 -4.84 5.12
CA LYS A 38 8.36 -6.22 4.80
C LYS A 38 6.91 -6.50 5.16
N TYR A 39 6.18 -7.05 4.19
CA TYR A 39 4.81 -7.49 4.30
C TYR A 39 4.74 -9.01 4.25
N ALA A 40 3.77 -9.59 4.95
CA ALA A 40 3.54 -11.03 4.96
C ALA A 40 2.08 -11.34 4.59
N VAL A 41 1.92 -12.48 3.92
CA VAL A 41 0.66 -13.19 3.75
C VAL A 41 0.89 -14.58 4.32
N LYS A 42 0.30 -14.84 5.50
CA LYS A 42 0.55 -16.06 6.25
C LYS A 42 -0.43 -17.18 5.88
N MET A 43 0.09 -18.39 5.81
CA MET A 43 -0.69 -19.62 5.74
C MET A 43 -0.77 -20.28 7.12
N PRO A 44 -1.87 -20.97 7.45
CA PRO A 44 -1.92 -21.80 8.64
C PRO A 44 -0.90 -22.96 8.53
N GLU A 45 -0.44 -23.48 9.66
CA GLU A 45 0.53 -24.59 9.69
C GLU A 45 0.05 -25.85 8.96
N HIS A 46 -1.27 -26.08 8.96
CA HIS A 46 -1.92 -27.18 8.28
C HIS A 46 -3.03 -26.63 7.36
N PRO A 47 -2.67 -26.12 6.17
CA PRO A 47 -3.66 -25.61 5.25
C PRO A 47 -4.52 -26.77 4.71
N GLY A 48 -5.81 -26.52 4.58
CA GLY A 48 -6.70 -27.45 3.88
C GLY A 48 -6.28 -27.63 2.43
N LYS A 49 -6.69 -28.74 1.78
CA LYS A 49 -6.32 -29.05 0.38
C LYS A 49 -6.65 -27.93 -0.62
N HIS A 50 -7.69 -27.15 -0.33
CA HIS A 50 -8.18 -26.04 -1.16
C HIS A 50 -7.71 -24.66 -0.66
N GLU A 51 -6.95 -24.59 0.43
CA GLU A 51 -6.41 -23.34 0.95
C GLU A 51 -5.10 -23.01 0.24
N VAL A 52 -5.21 -22.14 -0.75
CA VAL A 52 -4.08 -21.72 -1.58
C VAL A 52 -4.19 -20.23 -1.91
N ASN A 53 -3.05 -19.55 -1.96
CA ASN A 53 -2.97 -18.23 -2.57
C ASN A 53 -2.57 -18.40 -4.02
N VAL A 54 -3.27 -17.70 -4.90
CA VAL A 54 -2.96 -17.72 -6.33
C VAL A 54 -2.21 -16.43 -6.64
N PHE A 55 -1.02 -16.59 -7.22
CA PHE A 55 -0.22 -15.48 -7.76
C PHE A 55 -0.09 -15.69 -9.26
N PRO A 56 -1.04 -15.19 -10.07
CA PRO A 56 -0.91 -15.26 -11.52
C PRO A 56 0.29 -14.47 -11.97
N VAL A 57 1.09 -15.05 -12.86
CA VAL A 57 2.26 -14.39 -13.43
C VAL A 57 2.16 -14.21 -14.93
N TRP A 58 2.60 -13.06 -15.42
CA TRP A 58 2.75 -12.73 -16.83
C TRP A 58 4.19 -13.01 -17.27
N PRO A 59 4.43 -14.09 -18.04
CA PRO A 59 5.79 -14.56 -18.26
C PRO A 59 6.76 -13.54 -18.87
N PRO A 60 6.36 -12.66 -19.80
CA PRO A 60 7.24 -11.61 -20.34
C PRO A 60 7.80 -10.61 -19.31
N LEU A 61 7.17 -10.50 -18.13
CA LEU A 61 7.57 -9.58 -17.07
C LEU A 61 8.43 -10.23 -15.97
N LEU A 62 8.54 -11.57 -15.99
CA LEU A 62 9.26 -12.29 -14.94
C LEU A 62 10.78 -11.99 -14.98
N PRO A 63 11.42 -11.83 -13.81
CA PRO A 63 12.88 -11.89 -13.72
C PRO A 63 13.42 -13.19 -14.33
N LYS A 64 14.54 -13.11 -15.07
CA LYS A 64 15.07 -14.23 -15.87
C LYS A 64 15.24 -15.53 -15.08
N ASP A 65 15.79 -15.46 -13.87
CA ASP A 65 16.03 -16.62 -13.01
C ASP A 65 14.71 -17.26 -12.54
N ALA A 66 13.70 -16.44 -12.27
CA ALA A 66 12.38 -16.91 -11.90
C ALA A 66 11.63 -17.52 -13.08
N TYR A 67 11.70 -16.88 -14.26
CA TYR A 67 11.14 -17.39 -15.50
C TYR A 67 11.64 -18.81 -15.79
N ALA A 68 12.96 -19.03 -15.69
CA ALA A 68 13.54 -20.35 -15.94
C ALA A 68 12.98 -21.42 -14.99
N LYS A 69 12.94 -21.13 -13.68
CA LYS A 69 12.42 -22.06 -12.66
C LYS A 69 10.93 -22.34 -12.82
N ILE A 70 10.13 -21.31 -13.09
CA ILE A 70 8.69 -21.46 -13.30
C ILE A 70 8.44 -22.26 -14.58
N LYS A 71 9.17 -21.96 -15.67
CA LYS A 71 9.05 -22.68 -16.93
C LYS A 71 9.39 -24.16 -16.78
N GLU A 72 10.49 -24.48 -16.09
CA GLU A 72 10.89 -25.86 -15.81
C GLU A 72 9.80 -26.61 -15.02
N ALA A 73 9.30 -26.02 -13.94
CA ALA A 73 8.25 -26.63 -13.11
C ALA A 73 6.89 -26.72 -13.85
N TYR A 74 6.57 -25.76 -14.72
CA TYR A 74 5.32 -25.70 -15.46
C TYR A 74 5.29 -26.69 -16.63
N GLU A 75 6.37 -26.76 -17.41
CA GLU A 75 6.46 -27.67 -18.56
C GLU A 75 6.72 -29.13 -18.14
N GLY A 76 7.30 -29.31 -16.95
CA GLY A 76 7.62 -30.61 -16.37
C GLY A 76 8.59 -31.42 -17.23
N THR A 77 8.77 -32.69 -16.87
CA THR A 77 9.67 -33.62 -17.58
C THR A 77 9.10 -34.10 -18.92
N SER A 78 7.77 -34.13 -19.06
CA SER A 78 7.08 -34.57 -20.29
C SER A 78 7.12 -33.51 -21.39
N GLY A 79 7.19 -32.22 -21.03
CA GLY A 79 7.22 -31.10 -21.97
C GLY A 79 5.98 -30.97 -22.87
N LEU A 80 4.90 -31.70 -22.56
CA LEU A 80 3.67 -31.75 -23.36
C LEU A 80 2.87 -30.45 -23.29
N VAL A 81 2.95 -29.76 -22.14
CA VAL A 81 2.38 -28.42 -21.95
C VAL A 81 3.54 -27.43 -22.02
N LYS A 82 3.41 -26.42 -22.90
CA LYS A 82 4.40 -25.35 -23.02
C LYS A 82 3.88 -24.10 -22.34
N MET A 83 4.78 -23.42 -21.63
CA MET A 83 4.45 -22.13 -21.05
C MET A 83 4.32 -21.11 -22.18
N ASP A 84 3.12 -20.57 -22.35
CA ASP A 84 2.86 -19.50 -23.31
C ASP A 84 3.22 -18.15 -22.71
N ASN A 85 3.75 -17.25 -23.55
CA ASN A 85 4.03 -15.87 -23.18
C ASN A 85 2.82 -14.93 -23.38
N ASN A 86 1.70 -15.43 -23.92
CA ASN A 86 0.48 -14.67 -24.19
C ASN A 86 -0.65 -14.90 -23.15
N SER A 87 -0.42 -15.72 -22.13
CA SER A 87 -1.40 -16.02 -21.08
C SER A 87 -0.73 -16.00 -19.70
N ILE A 88 -1.52 -15.70 -18.67
CA ILE A 88 -1.04 -15.84 -17.28
C ILE A 88 -0.75 -17.30 -16.93
N VAL A 89 0.24 -17.50 -16.07
CA VAL A 89 0.53 -18.77 -15.43
C VAL A 89 0.13 -18.68 -13.96
N PRO A 90 -0.84 -19.47 -13.48
CA PRO A 90 -1.24 -19.42 -12.08
C PRO A 90 -0.20 -20.12 -11.20
N LEU A 91 0.37 -19.41 -10.24
CA LEU A 91 1.22 -20.01 -9.20
C LEU A 91 0.38 -20.29 -7.95
N LEU A 92 0.34 -21.56 -7.56
CA LEU A 92 -0.39 -22.05 -6.39
C LEU A 92 0.54 -22.08 -5.18
N VAL A 93 0.35 -21.15 -4.24
CA VAL A 93 1.22 -20.97 -3.07
C VAL A 93 0.51 -21.47 -1.80
N ARG A 94 1.11 -22.47 -1.15
CA ARG A 94 0.57 -23.11 0.07
C ARG A 94 1.36 -22.78 1.34
N GLY A 95 2.48 -22.08 1.21
CA GLY A 95 3.26 -21.55 2.32
C GLY A 95 3.08 -20.05 2.49
N ASP A 96 3.82 -19.48 3.43
CA ASP A 96 3.88 -18.04 3.62
C ASP A 96 4.49 -17.33 2.41
N SER A 97 3.99 -16.13 2.14
CA SER A 97 4.59 -15.22 1.16
C SER A 97 5.03 -13.93 1.83
N TYR A 98 6.16 -13.39 1.37
CA TYR A 98 6.74 -12.16 1.90
C TYR A 98 7.07 -11.19 0.78
N LEU A 99 6.53 -9.98 0.84
CA LEU A 99 6.83 -8.88 -0.08
C LEU A 99 7.73 -7.87 0.66
N THR A 100 8.93 -7.66 0.18
CA THR A 100 9.93 -6.80 0.82
C THR A 100 10.34 -5.67 -0.11
N PHE A 101 10.36 -4.45 0.43
CA PHE A 101 10.88 -3.26 -0.21
C PHE A 101 12.13 -2.83 0.55
N GLU A 102 13.24 -2.63 -0.15
CA GLU A 102 14.51 -2.18 0.42
C GLU A 102 15.02 -0.99 -0.39
N ILE A 103 15.26 0.14 0.30
CA ILE A 103 15.82 1.34 -0.31
C ILE A 103 17.34 1.18 -0.36
N LEU A 104 17.86 0.92 -1.55
CA LEU A 104 19.29 0.63 -1.77
C LEU A 104 20.15 1.89 -1.90
N ASP A 105 19.58 2.96 -2.44
CA ASP A 105 20.27 4.24 -2.67
C ASP A 105 19.23 5.36 -2.78
N VAL A 106 19.60 6.55 -2.31
CA VAL A 106 18.78 7.77 -2.41
C VAL A 106 19.66 8.94 -2.81
N THR A 107 19.39 9.49 -3.99
CA THR A 107 19.97 10.74 -4.47
C THR A 107 18.98 11.89 -4.33
N ASN A 108 19.37 13.11 -4.73
CA ASN A 108 18.46 14.26 -4.71
C ASN A 108 17.25 14.14 -5.65
N LYS A 109 17.29 13.26 -6.66
CA LYS A 109 16.24 13.15 -7.69
C LYS A 109 15.62 11.77 -7.79
N THR A 110 16.39 10.73 -7.49
CA THR A 110 15.97 9.34 -7.68
C THR A 110 16.34 8.48 -6.50
N ALA A 111 15.62 7.40 -6.30
CA ALA A 111 15.96 6.33 -5.38
C ALA A 111 15.93 4.97 -6.08
N LEU A 112 16.76 4.04 -5.62
CA LEU A 112 16.75 2.65 -6.05
C LEU A 112 16.00 1.83 -5.00
N VAL A 113 14.90 1.19 -5.42
CA VAL A 113 14.07 0.35 -4.54
C VAL A 113 14.14 -1.08 -5.03
N LYS A 114 14.70 -1.96 -4.21
CA LYS A 114 14.66 -3.40 -4.46
C LYS A 114 13.34 -3.94 -3.96
N VAL A 115 12.61 -4.57 -4.87
CA VAL A 115 11.37 -5.29 -4.57
C VAL A 115 11.67 -6.77 -4.63
N THR A 116 11.32 -7.49 -3.58
CA THR A 116 11.46 -8.95 -3.49
C THR A 116 10.15 -9.58 -3.05
N LEU A 117 9.56 -10.43 -3.89
CA LEU A 117 8.47 -11.32 -3.52
C LEU A 117 9.02 -12.73 -3.32
N GLU A 118 8.97 -13.21 -2.09
CA GLU A 118 9.28 -14.58 -1.72
C GLU A 118 7.99 -15.36 -1.52
N MET A 119 7.87 -16.50 -2.18
CA MET A 119 6.74 -17.42 -2.05
C MET A 119 7.25 -18.80 -1.67
N ASN A 120 6.67 -19.39 -0.62
CA ASN A 120 7.06 -20.71 -0.12
C ASN A 120 6.04 -21.77 -0.50
N ASN A 121 6.51 -22.98 -0.83
CA ASN A 121 5.68 -24.11 -1.25
C ASN A 121 4.79 -23.75 -2.44
N VAL A 122 5.44 -23.46 -3.58
CA VAL A 122 4.82 -23.00 -4.83
C VAL A 122 4.68 -24.15 -5.81
N SER A 123 3.52 -24.25 -6.44
CA SER A 123 3.26 -25.22 -7.50
C SER A 123 2.82 -24.45 -8.75
N ALA A 124 3.55 -24.66 -9.85
CA ALA A 124 3.19 -24.14 -11.18
C ALA A 124 2.43 -25.20 -12.00
N SER A 125 2.61 -26.48 -11.65
CA SER A 125 1.90 -27.63 -12.20
C SER A 125 1.52 -28.59 -11.06
N PRO A 126 0.59 -29.54 -11.27
CA PRO A 126 0.21 -30.51 -10.24
C PRO A 126 1.35 -31.41 -9.76
N GLU A 127 2.39 -31.60 -10.57
CA GLU A 127 3.45 -32.59 -10.35
C GLU A 127 4.69 -32.00 -9.67
N GLU A 128 4.98 -30.72 -9.89
CA GLU A 128 6.20 -30.08 -9.39
C GLU A 128 5.92 -29.03 -8.32
N ILE A 129 6.65 -29.14 -7.21
CA ILE A 129 6.60 -28.21 -6.09
C ILE A 129 7.96 -27.57 -5.91
N LEU A 130 8.01 -26.25 -6.06
CA LEU A 130 9.15 -25.43 -5.70
C LEU A 130 9.05 -25.12 -4.19
N PRO A 131 10.01 -25.57 -3.36
CA PRO A 131 9.98 -25.28 -1.93
C PRO A 131 10.00 -23.77 -1.64
N ARG A 132 10.69 -23.01 -2.50
CA ARG A 132 10.84 -21.56 -2.42
C ARG A 132 11.04 -20.97 -3.81
N LEU A 133 10.29 -19.92 -4.12
CA LEU A 133 10.42 -19.13 -5.34
C LEU A 133 10.59 -17.65 -4.96
N ILE A 134 11.56 -16.98 -5.57
CA ILE A 134 11.86 -15.57 -5.32
C ILE A 134 11.77 -14.82 -6.64
N LEU A 135 10.93 -13.80 -6.68
CA LEU A 135 10.90 -12.77 -7.72
C LEU A 135 11.58 -11.52 -7.16
N SER A 136 12.60 -11.00 -7.85
CA SER A 136 13.30 -9.79 -7.40
C SER A 136 13.62 -8.88 -8.56
N LYS A 137 13.42 -7.57 -8.38
CA LYS A 137 13.78 -6.52 -9.34
C LYS A 137 14.18 -5.25 -8.59
N ILE A 138 15.06 -4.45 -9.17
CA ILE A 138 15.38 -3.10 -8.69
C ILE A 138 14.60 -2.12 -9.56
N LEU A 139 13.86 -1.22 -8.94
CA LEU A 139 13.07 -0.18 -9.59
C LEU A 139 13.68 1.19 -9.32
N ILE A 140 13.63 2.06 -10.33
CA ILE A 140 14.12 3.44 -10.23
C ILE A 140 12.93 4.34 -9.92
N LEU A 141 12.88 4.89 -8.71
CA LEU A 141 11.85 5.84 -8.28
C LEU A 141 12.34 7.26 -8.56
N ASN A 142 11.57 8.06 -9.29
CA ASN A 142 11.77 9.49 -9.37
C ASN A 142 11.09 10.16 -8.16
N LEU A 143 11.87 10.87 -7.34
CA LEU A 143 11.39 11.50 -6.11
C LEU A 143 10.62 12.81 -6.37
N SER A 144 10.77 13.38 -7.57
CA SER A 144 10.07 14.61 -7.95
C SER A 144 8.60 14.36 -8.23
N ASP A 145 8.26 13.27 -8.92
CA ASP A 145 6.88 12.91 -9.28
C ASP A 145 6.39 11.62 -8.60
N THR A 146 7.21 11.05 -7.72
CA THR A 146 6.90 9.81 -6.97
C THR A 146 6.46 8.66 -7.87
N THR A 147 7.07 8.54 -9.06
CA THR A 147 6.75 7.50 -10.05
C THR A 147 7.96 6.62 -10.32
N TYR A 148 7.76 5.30 -10.44
CA TYR A 148 8.79 4.39 -10.91
C TYR A 148 8.96 4.45 -12.42
N TYR A 149 10.20 4.22 -12.87
CA TYR A 149 10.57 4.15 -14.26
C TYR A 149 11.38 2.87 -14.55
N GLU A 150 11.15 2.30 -15.73
CA GLU A 150 12.05 1.33 -16.34
C GLU A 150 13.37 2.01 -16.76
N GLU A 151 14.42 1.22 -17.02
CA GLU A 151 15.73 1.72 -17.47
C GLU A 151 15.64 2.55 -18.77
N ASP A 152 14.67 2.26 -19.63
CA ASP A 152 14.42 2.99 -20.88
C ASP A 152 13.55 4.25 -20.71
N GLY A 153 13.21 4.62 -19.47
CA GLY A 153 12.40 5.79 -19.15
C GLY A 153 10.89 5.57 -19.29
N THR A 154 10.42 4.33 -19.50
CA THR A 154 8.98 4.04 -19.48
C THR A 154 8.43 4.19 -18.05
N PRO A 155 7.43 5.06 -17.79
CA PRO A 155 6.83 5.18 -16.46
C PRO A 155 6.02 3.92 -16.14
N ILE A 156 6.12 3.43 -14.91
CA ILE A 156 5.45 2.24 -14.39
C ILE A 156 4.24 2.65 -13.54
N GLY A 157 4.44 3.45 -12.49
CA GLY A 157 3.38 3.87 -11.57
C GLY A 157 3.95 4.29 -10.20
N SER A 158 3.08 4.76 -9.32
CA SER A 158 3.46 5.23 -7.97
C SER A 158 3.68 4.07 -6.99
N PRO A 159 4.59 4.22 -6.02
CA PRO A 159 4.89 3.15 -5.07
C PRO A 159 3.68 2.77 -4.22
N MET A 160 3.46 1.47 -4.04
CA MET A 160 2.34 0.99 -3.21
C MET A 160 2.66 1.08 -1.71
N PHE A 161 3.93 0.94 -1.34
CA PHE A 161 4.32 0.74 0.07
C PHE A 161 4.33 2.04 0.89
N PHE A 162 4.22 3.20 0.24
CA PHE A 162 4.03 4.47 0.92
C PHE A 162 3.31 5.50 0.06
N ILE A 163 2.80 6.55 0.72
CA ILE A 163 2.23 7.73 0.08
C ILE A 163 2.89 9.01 0.62
N ASP A 164 2.91 10.05 -0.21
CA ASP A 164 3.18 11.41 0.25
C ASP A 164 1.92 11.97 0.92
N LEU A 165 1.96 12.14 2.25
CA LEU A 165 0.84 12.67 3.02
C LEU A 165 0.54 14.14 2.72
N THR A 166 1.52 14.88 2.18
CA THR A 166 1.35 16.30 1.80
C THR A 166 0.71 16.46 0.43
N ASN A 167 0.83 15.43 -0.41
CA ASN A 167 0.25 15.36 -1.74
C ASN A 167 -0.24 13.92 -2.01
N PRO A 168 -1.30 13.46 -1.30
CA PRO A 168 -1.81 12.11 -1.47
C PRO A 168 -2.34 11.92 -2.89
N PRO A 169 -2.39 10.66 -3.39
CA PRO A 169 -2.90 10.38 -4.72
C PRO A 169 -4.28 10.99 -4.96
N MET A 170 -4.50 11.51 -6.16
CA MET A 170 -5.78 12.11 -6.54
C MET A 170 -6.65 11.11 -7.31
N LYS A 171 -7.97 11.24 -7.16
CA LYS A 171 -8.91 10.46 -7.98
C LYS A 171 -8.64 10.69 -9.47
N GLY A 172 -8.52 9.59 -10.21
CA GLY A 172 -8.21 9.58 -11.64
C GLY A 172 -6.71 9.43 -11.96
N GLU A 173 -5.82 9.53 -10.97
CA GLU A 173 -4.41 9.24 -11.16
C GLU A 173 -4.19 7.76 -11.47
N HIS A 174 -3.21 7.48 -12.32
CA HIS A 174 -2.87 6.13 -12.73
C HIS A 174 -2.11 5.41 -11.61
N LEU A 175 -2.64 4.28 -11.13
CA LEU A 175 -1.86 3.35 -10.31
C LEU A 175 -0.81 2.63 -11.17
N LEU A 176 -1.20 2.23 -12.38
CA LEU A 176 -0.31 1.64 -13.37
C LEU A 176 -0.39 2.44 -14.68
N SER A 177 0.77 2.77 -15.22
CA SER A 177 0.94 3.53 -16.45
C SER A 177 0.47 2.75 -17.67
N GLN A 178 -0.28 3.44 -18.54
CA GLN A 178 -0.67 2.91 -19.84
C GLN A 178 0.54 2.57 -20.73
N ALA A 179 1.61 3.37 -20.64
CA ALA A 179 2.81 3.15 -21.46
C ALA A 179 3.47 1.81 -21.08
N PHE A 180 3.55 1.53 -19.78
CA PHE A 180 4.04 0.26 -19.26
C PHE A 180 3.14 -0.91 -19.71
N MET A 181 1.82 -0.79 -19.52
CA MET A 181 0.88 -1.82 -19.95
C MET A 181 1.00 -2.13 -21.45
N LYS A 182 1.07 -1.10 -22.29
CA LYS A 182 1.22 -1.23 -23.75
C LYS A 182 2.53 -1.93 -24.13
N LYS A 183 3.64 -1.59 -23.47
CA LYS A 183 4.96 -2.18 -23.71
C LYS A 183 4.97 -3.69 -23.50
N TYR A 184 4.28 -4.17 -22.47
CA TYR A 184 4.23 -5.60 -22.12
C TYR A 184 2.98 -6.33 -22.60
N HIS A 185 2.23 -5.71 -23.52
CA HIS A 185 0.99 -6.24 -24.09
C HIS A 185 -0.10 -6.60 -23.05
N LEU A 186 -0.08 -5.94 -21.89
CA LEU A 186 -1.14 -6.01 -20.89
C LEU A 186 -2.34 -5.20 -21.41
N ARG A 187 -3.32 -5.87 -22.02
CA ARG A 187 -4.50 -5.21 -22.57
C ARG A 187 -5.53 -5.00 -21.46
N GLY A 188 -5.98 -3.78 -21.25
CA GLY A 188 -6.99 -3.47 -20.25
C GLY A 188 -7.37 -2.00 -20.26
N ASP A 189 -8.37 -1.68 -19.44
CA ASP A 189 -8.68 -0.30 -19.08
C ASP A 189 -7.62 0.24 -18.11
N ASN A 190 -7.57 1.57 -18.00
CA ASN A 190 -6.67 2.23 -17.06
C ASN A 190 -6.96 1.79 -15.63
N ILE A 191 -5.90 1.43 -14.90
CA ILE A 191 -5.97 1.19 -13.46
C ILE A 191 -5.75 2.53 -12.79
N VAL A 192 -6.83 3.11 -12.26
CA VAL A 192 -6.82 4.47 -11.71
C VAL A 192 -7.35 4.50 -10.28
N VAL A 193 -6.92 5.48 -9.51
CA VAL A 193 -7.46 5.79 -8.19
C VAL A 193 -8.92 6.20 -8.31
N THR A 194 -9.81 5.48 -7.65
CA THR A 194 -11.26 5.75 -7.64
C THR A 194 -11.72 6.43 -6.35
N ASN A 195 -11.03 6.17 -5.25
CA ASN A 195 -11.34 6.74 -3.94
C ASN A 195 -10.07 7.01 -3.12
N VAL A 196 -10.04 8.15 -2.45
CA VAL A 196 -9.10 8.45 -1.38
C VAL A 196 -9.91 9.06 -0.24
N SER A 197 -9.94 8.37 0.89
CA SER A 197 -10.75 8.75 2.04
C SER A 197 -10.06 8.34 3.33
N PHE A 198 -10.61 8.73 4.48
CA PHE A 198 -10.34 7.97 5.69
C PHE A 198 -10.97 6.59 5.56
N ALA A 199 -10.30 5.57 6.11
CA ALA A 199 -10.79 4.21 6.05
C ALA A 199 -12.10 4.10 6.85
N TRP A 200 -13.09 3.36 6.33
CA TRP A 200 -14.38 3.09 7.00
C TRP A 200 -14.26 2.45 8.40
N MET A 201 -13.05 2.06 8.78
CA MET A 201 -12.67 1.50 10.08
C MET A 201 -12.18 2.59 11.06
N GLU A 202 -12.75 3.81 11.00
CA GLU A 202 -12.29 5.00 11.77
C GLU A 202 -12.26 4.81 13.30
N ASP A 203 -12.96 3.80 13.83
CA ASP A 203 -13.03 3.50 15.26
C ASP A 203 -12.45 2.13 15.63
N LYS A 204 -11.76 1.46 14.69
CA LYS A 204 -11.27 0.08 14.90
C LYS A 204 -9.75 0.03 15.03
N THR A 205 -9.27 -0.75 15.99
CA THR A 205 -7.87 -1.16 16.05
C THR A 205 -7.57 -2.12 14.90
N LEU A 206 -6.57 -1.79 14.08
CA LEU A 206 -6.15 -2.61 12.95
C LEU A 206 -4.95 -3.48 13.36
N HIS A 207 -5.18 -4.78 13.46
CA HIS A 207 -4.17 -5.75 13.85
C HIS A 207 -3.35 -6.24 12.65
N THR A 208 -2.02 -6.18 12.77
CA THR A 208 -1.07 -6.74 11.81
C THR A 208 -0.14 -7.75 12.49
N HIS A 209 0.85 -8.28 11.76
CA HIS A 209 1.89 -9.13 12.35
C HIS A 209 3.00 -8.31 13.02
N TYR A 210 3.16 -7.04 12.64
CA TYR A 210 4.16 -6.14 13.20
C TYR A 210 3.69 -5.48 14.51
N ARG A 211 2.54 -4.80 14.47
CA ARG A 211 1.91 -4.14 15.63
C ARG A 211 0.42 -3.89 15.41
N ASP A 212 -0.22 -3.38 16.45
CA ASP A 212 -1.55 -2.80 16.37
C ASP A 212 -1.47 -1.34 15.92
N PHE A 213 -2.28 -0.98 14.94
CA PHE A 213 -2.45 0.38 14.48
C PHE A 213 -3.76 0.94 15.01
N LEU A 214 -3.76 2.24 15.33
CA LEU A 214 -4.93 2.97 15.79
C LEU A 214 -5.34 3.99 14.72
N PRO A 215 -6.64 4.26 14.58
CA PRO A 215 -7.13 5.23 13.61
C PRO A 215 -6.69 6.66 13.95
N PRO A 216 -6.75 7.60 12.98
CA PRO A 216 -7.30 7.44 11.63
C PRO A 216 -6.33 6.80 10.64
N TYR A 217 -6.89 6.14 9.62
CA TYR A 217 -6.14 5.54 8.51
C TYR A 217 -6.51 6.20 7.18
N ILE A 218 -5.56 6.28 6.26
CA ILE A 218 -5.85 6.68 4.88
C ILE A 218 -6.18 5.43 4.07
N TYR A 219 -7.32 5.46 3.39
CA TYR A 219 -7.76 4.42 2.48
C TYR A 219 -7.66 4.91 1.04
N ILE A 220 -7.00 4.11 0.21
CA ILE A 220 -6.91 4.33 -1.23
C ILE A 220 -7.50 3.11 -1.94
N GLU A 221 -8.44 3.39 -2.84
CA GLU A 221 -8.96 2.41 -3.78
C GLU A 221 -8.56 2.81 -5.18
N GLY A 222 -8.08 1.84 -5.96
CA GLY A 222 -8.05 1.93 -7.40
C GLY A 222 -8.76 0.76 -8.06
N ARG A 223 -9.29 1.02 -9.26
CA ARG A 223 -10.01 0.04 -10.06
C ARG A 223 -9.66 0.14 -11.52
N SER A 224 -9.85 -0.97 -12.23
CA SER A 224 -10.01 -1.01 -13.68
C SER A 224 -11.18 -1.93 -14.01
N LYS A 225 -11.99 -1.56 -15.01
CA LYS A 225 -13.17 -2.35 -15.40
C LYS A 225 -12.79 -3.70 -15.99
N TYR A 226 -11.64 -3.78 -16.66
CA TYR A 226 -11.13 -5.04 -17.14
C TYR A 226 -9.62 -5.01 -17.42
N LEU A 227 -8.99 -6.15 -17.15
CA LEU A 227 -7.67 -6.54 -17.62
C LEU A 227 -7.79 -7.90 -18.31
N VAL A 228 -7.21 -8.02 -19.51
CA VAL A 228 -7.18 -9.26 -20.28
C VAL A 228 -6.01 -10.10 -19.77
N TYR A 229 -6.30 -11.26 -19.21
CA TYR A 229 -5.30 -12.16 -18.64
C TYR A 229 -4.93 -13.33 -19.58
N ASP A 230 -5.67 -13.49 -20.67
CA ASP A 230 -5.36 -14.47 -21.71
C ASP A 230 -5.65 -13.86 -23.09
N LEU A 231 -4.59 -13.58 -23.85
CA LEU A 231 -4.71 -12.97 -25.17
C LEU A 231 -5.20 -13.95 -26.24
N ASN A 232 -5.14 -15.26 -25.99
CA ASN A 232 -5.62 -16.27 -26.92
C ASN A 232 -7.15 -16.38 -26.89
N THR A 233 -7.73 -16.31 -25.69
CA THR A 233 -9.19 -16.42 -25.50
C THR A 233 -9.89 -15.07 -25.37
N GLY A 234 -9.15 -14.00 -25.03
CA GLY A 234 -9.72 -12.68 -24.70
C GLY A 234 -10.37 -12.63 -23.32
N SER A 235 -10.09 -13.62 -22.45
CA SER A 235 -10.64 -13.67 -21.09
C SER A 235 -10.18 -12.48 -20.25
N ARG A 236 -11.08 -11.96 -19.42
CA ARG A 236 -10.91 -10.69 -18.71
C ARG A 236 -11.36 -10.75 -17.26
N VAL A 237 -10.76 -9.91 -16.42
CA VAL A 237 -11.05 -9.75 -14.98
C VAL A 237 -11.15 -8.28 -14.61
N GLU A 238 -12.06 -7.91 -13.70
CA GLU A 238 -12.07 -6.58 -13.09
C GLU A 238 -10.95 -6.53 -12.04
N THR A 239 -10.13 -5.48 -12.04
CA THR A 239 -9.05 -5.36 -11.05
C THR A 239 -9.44 -4.35 -9.98
N ILE A 240 -9.23 -4.70 -8.72
CA ILE A 240 -9.41 -3.83 -7.57
C ILE A 240 -8.14 -3.83 -6.70
N THR A 241 -7.73 -2.65 -6.25
CA THR A 241 -6.62 -2.50 -5.31
C THR A 241 -7.06 -1.58 -4.20
N GLN A 242 -6.97 -2.08 -2.97
CA GLN A 242 -7.44 -1.42 -1.76
C GLN A 242 -6.32 -1.43 -0.73
N MET A 243 -5.86 -0.25 -0.36
CA MET A 243 -4.65 -0.04 0.41
C MET A 243 -4.96 0.86 1.61
N ILE A 244 -4.44 0.49 2.78
CA ILE A 244 -4.64 1.21 4.03
C ILE A 244 -3.28 1.68 4.54
N TYR A 245 -3.14 2.98 4.77
CA TYR A 245 -1.90 3.64 5.16
C TYR A 245 -1.99 4.26 6.55
N ASP A 246 -0.85 4.27 7.23
CA ASP A 246 -0.63 4.97 8.49
C ASP A 246 -0.55 6.48 8.23
N ILE A 247 -1.33 7.27 8.97
CA ILE A 247 -1.45 8.71 8.75
C ILE A 247 -0.21 9.50 9.20
N ASP A 248 0.61 8.95 10.08
CA ASP A 248 1.77 9.65 10.62
C ASP A 248 3.02 9.43 9.76
N THR A 249 3.15 8.24 9.18
CA THR A 249 4.33 7.83 8.41
C THR A 249 4.07 7.75 6.92
N GLY A 250 2.82 7.60 6.48
CA GLY A 250 2.46 7.33 5.10
C GLY A 250 2.79 5.90 4.65
N ILE A 251 3.23 5.01 5.55
CA ILE A 251 3.54 3.62 5.22
C ILE A 251 2.26 2.82 5.05
N LEU A 252 2.23 1.94 4.04
CA LEU A 252 1.16 0.96 3.87
C LEU A 252 1.13 0.02 5.08
N ILE A 253 -0.01 -0.08 5.74
CA ILE A 253 -0.26 -1.00 6.85
C ILE A 253 -0.69 -2.37 6.30
N THR A 254 -1.66 -2.36 5.38
CA THR A 254 -2.19 -3.57 4.77
C THR A 254 -2.89 -3.32 3.44
N THR A 255 -3.07 -4.38 2.65
CA THR A 255 -4.00 -4.41 1.52
C THR A 255 -5.27 -5.21 1.86
N LEU A 256 -6.42 -4.82 1.32
CA LEU A 256 -7.62 -5.67 1.32
C LEU A 256 -7.68 -6.51 0.03
N PHE A 257 -7.46 -5.86 -1.11
CA PHE A 257 -7.24 -6.47 -2.43
C PHE A 257 -6.01 -5.81 -3.07
N CYS A 258 -5.25 -6.53 -3.89
CA CYS A 258 -4.00 -6.02 -4.47
C CYS A 258 -3.77 -6.52 -5.90
N ASP A 259 -4.82 -6.47 -6.72
CA ASP A 259 -4.79 -7.04 -8.07
C ASP A 259 -3.74 -6.38 -8.97
N ALA A 260 -3.46 -5.08 -8.76
CA ALA A 260 -2.46 -4.37 -9.52
C ALA A 260 -1.75 -3.30 -8.68
N ALA A 261 -0.48 -3.58 -8.38
CA ALA A 261 0.46 -2.61 -7.84
C ALA A 261 1.70 -2.55 -8.73
N PRO A 262 2.31 -1.37 -8.95
CA PRO A 262 3.49 -1.24 -9.81
C PRO A 262 4.61 -2.22 -9.48
N GLU A 263 4.87 -2.46 -8.21
CA GLU A 263 5.94 -3.37 -7.78
C GLU A 263 5.63 -4.84 -8.05
N LEU A 264 4.38 -5.29 -7.84
CA LEU A 264 3.96 -6.65 -8.15
C LEU A 264 3.96 -6.90 -9.65
N VAL A 265 3.39 -5.98 -10.43
CA VAL A 265 3.33 -6.08 -11.89
C VAL A 265 4.75 -6.03 -12.48
N SER A 266 5.65 -5.24 -11.92
CA SER A 266 7.06 -5.21 -12.36
C SER A 266 7.82 -6.51 -12.08
N LEU A 267 7.36 -7.31 -11.13
CA LEU A 267 7.85 -8.67 -10.88
C LEU A 267 7.15 -9.71 -11.77
N GLY A 268 6.19 -9.28 -12.59
CA GLY A 268 5.35 -10.12 -13.42
C GLY A 268 4.15 -10.71 -12.70
N VAL A 269 3.82 -10.30 -11.48
CA VAL A 269 2.61 -10.74 -10.77
C VAL A 269 1.45 -9.81 -11.10
N ILE A 270 0.35 -10.39 -11.57
CA ILE A 270 -0.84 -9.65 -12.01
C ILE A 270 -2.07 -10.32 -11.41
N ASP A 271 -3.05 -9.52 -11.01
CA ASP A 271 -4.32 -10.01 -10.45
C ASP A 271 -4.10 -10.86 -9.19
N SER A 272 -3.12 -10.46 -8.37
CA SER A 272 -2.87 -11.11 -7.10
C SER A 272 -3.77 -10.54 -6.03
N SER A 273 -4.75 -11.31 -5.60
CA SER A 273 -5.50 -11.04 -4.37
C SER A 273 -5.12 -12.05 -3.29
N PRO A 274 -3.91 -11.94 -2.70
CA PRO A 274 -3.48 -12.87 -1.69
C PRO A 274 -4.27 -12.65 -0.40
N LEU A 275 -4.62 -13.76 0.25
CA LEU A 275 -5.35 -13.79 1.49
C LEU A 275 -4.46 -14.37 2.60
N ASP A 276 -4.18 -13.55 3.61
CA ASP A 276 -3.58 -13.96 4.87
C ASP A 276 -4.62 -14.78 5.64
N ARG A 277 -4.48 -16.10 5.54
CA ARG A 277 -5.46 -17.03 6.10
C ARG A 277 -5.38 -17.12 7.61
N VAL A 278 -4.21 -16.84 8.18
CA VAL A 278 -4.05 -16.78 9.64
C VAL A 278 -4.88 -15.64 10.21
N ASN A 279 -4.72 -14.43 9.67
CA ASN A 279 -5.50 -13.27 10.11
C ASN A 279 -6.96 -13.36 9.70
N SER A 280 -7.29 -13.94 8.54
CA SER A 280 -8.68 -14.16 8.14
C SER A 280 -9.44 -15.07 9.11
N ARG A 281 -8.83 -16.17 9.58
CA ARG A 281 -9.43 -17.03 10.61
C ARG A 281 -9.59 -16.31 11.96
N LYS A 282 -8.70 -15.36 12.29
CA LYS A 282 -8.85 -14.54 13.51
C LYS A 282 -10.00 -13.55 13.35
N LEU A 283 -10.13 -12.92 12.18
CA LEU A 283 -11.24 -12.02 11.86
C LEU A 283 -12.58 -12.74 11.91
N GLU A 284 -12.68 -13.92 11.30
CA GLU A 284 -13.89 -14.75 11.32
C GLU A 284 -14.34 -15.04 12.75
N ARG A 285 -13.43 -15.50 13.61
CA ARG A 285 -13.70 -15.72 15.04
C ARG A 285 -14.08 -14.45 15.80
N LEU A 286 -13.59 -13.29 15.38
CA LEU A 286 -13.90 -12.00 15.98
C LEU A 286 -15.35 -11.60 15.63
N ILE A 287 -15.74 -11.78 14.36
CA ILE A 287 -17.09 -11.54 13.85
C ILE A 287 -18.09 -12.49 14.51
N GLU A 288 -17.77 -13.78 14.61
CA GLU A 288 -18.61 -14.78 15.31
C GLU A 288 -18.87 -14.42 16.78
N LYS A 289 -17.93 -13.71 17.41
CA LYS A 289 -18.05 -13.22 18.79
C LYS A 289 -18.72 -11.85 18.90
N GLY A 290 -19.09 -11.22 17.77
CA GLY A 290 -19.68 -9.88 17.72
C GLY A 290 -18.74 -8.79 18.24
N LYS A 291 -17.44 -8.90 17.99
CA LYS A 291 -16.40 -7.94 18.44
C LYS A 291 -15.74 -7.18 17.28
N ASP A 292 -16.26 -7.33 16.08
CA ASP A 292 -15.76 -6.68 14.87
C ASP A 292 -16.13 -5.19 14.79
N ASP A 293 -16.87 -4.67 15.76
CA ASP A 293 -17.16 -3.25 15.92
C ASP A 293 -15.93 -2.43 16.35
N ARG A 294 -14.94 -3.04 17.02
CA ARG A 294 -13.78 -2.36 17.63
C ARG A 294 -12.42 -2.82 17.12
N GLU A 295 -12.35 -4.01 16.57
CA GLU A 295 -11.10 -4.66 16.18
C GLU A 295 -11.23 -5.18 14.75
N TRP A 296 -10.11 -5.21 14.03
CA TRP A 296 -10.06 -5.77 12.68
C TRP A 296 -8.71 -6.45 12.43
N TRP A 297 -8.75 -7.69 11.95
CA TRP A 297 -7.55 -8.41 11.51
C TRP A 297 -7.37 -8.23 10.01
N ALA A 298 -6.23 -7.66 9.64
CA ALA A 298 -5.91 -7.33 8.26
C ALA A 298 -5.68 -8.59 7.39
N GLN A 299 -6.23 -8.63 6.18
CA GLN A 299 -6.41 -9.88 5.41
C GLN A 299 -5.53 -10.02 4.16
N GLY A 300 -4.92 -8.96 3.63
CA GLY A 300 -4.03 -9.05 2.47
C GLY A 300 -2.55 -9.10 2.83
N PHE A 301 -1.72 -8.36 2.12
CA PHE A 301 -0.32 -8.13 2.49
C PHE A 301 -0.24 -7.28 3.75
N ASN A 302 0.11 -7.89 4.88
CA ASN A 302 0.14 -7.22 6.18
C ASN A 302 1.55 -6.81 6.57
N LEU A 303 1.73 -5.59 7.09
CA LEU A 303 3.02 -5.18 7.63
C LEU A 303 3.51 -6.21 8.67
N TYR A 304 4.73 -6.68 8.46
CA TYR A 304 5.33 -7.79 9.19
C TYR A 304 6.61 -7.37 9.90
N ASP A 305 7.49 -6.64 9.21
CA ASP A 305 8.74 -6.17 9.79
C ASP A 305 9.26 -4.92 9.07
N THR A 306 9.94 -4.04 9.80
CA THR A 306 10.57 -2.82 9.26
C THR A 306 11.50 -2.19 10.28
N ASN A 307 12.53 -1.49 9.81
CA ASN A 307 13.38 -0.63 10.63
C ASN A 307 12.88 0.82 10.74
N VAL A 308 11.72 1.14 10.15
CA VAL A 308 11.09 2.45 10.32
C VAL A 308 10.52 2.59 11.72
N LYS A 309 10.92 3.67 12.41
CA LYS A 309 10.34 4.02 13.71
C LYS A 309 9.01 4.70 13.51
N PHE A 310 7.92 4.01 13.78
CA PHE A 310 6.62 4.64 13.91
C PHE A 310 6.61 5.53 15.16
N PRO A 311 5.96 6.70 15.11
CA PRO A 311 5.67 7.45 16.32
C PRO A 311 4.98 6.55 17.34
N GLU A 312 5.32 6.75 18.62
CA GLU A 312 4.47 6.31 19.71
C GLU A 312 3.18 7.12 19.62
N THR A 313 2.27 6.72 18.72
CA THR A 313 0.88 7.15 18.76
C THR A 313 0.43 6.94 20.19
N SER A 314 0.01 8.00 20.86
CA SER A 314 -0.25 8.06 22.30
C SER A 314 -1.42 7.16 22.70
N SER A 315 -1.21 5.86 22.68
CA SER A 315 -2.17 4.84 23.06
C SER A 315 -2.17 4.73 24.59
N SER A 316 -2.84 5.69 25.25
CA SER A 316 -3.33 5.70 26.64
C SER A 316 -3.14 7.05 27.35
N LYS A 317 -2.27 7.92 26.86
CA LYS A 317 -2.10 9.24 27.49
C LYS A 317 -3.06 10.23 26.84
N THR A 318 -3.95 10.73 27.69
CA THR A 318 -4.67 12.00 27.52
C THR A 318 -3.88 13.00 26.65
N PRO A 319 -4.55 13.79 25.79
CA PRO A 319 -3.90 14.60 24.77
C PRO A 319 -2.70 15.34 25.34
N SER A 320 -1.58 15.30 24.61
CA SER A 320 -0.33 15.92 25.04
C SER A 320 -0.59 17.33 25.56
N THR A 321 0.12 17.74 26.61
CA THR A 321 -0.12 18.98 27.34
C THR A 321 -0.23 20.18 26.39
N GLY A 322 0.57 20.19 25.31
CA GLY A 322 0.50 21.18 24.24
C GLY A 322 -0.83 21.21 23.46
N MET A 323 -1.37 20.05 23.07
CA MET A 323 -2.66 19.97 22.38
C MET A 323 -3.82 20.37 23.31
N ARG A 324 -3.74 20.00 24.60
CA ARG A 324 -4.69 20.45 25.62
C ARG A 324 -4.69 21.96 25.78
N HIS A 325 -3.50 22.57 25.84
CA HIS A 325 -3.37 24.03 25.90
C HIS A 325 -3.88 24.66 24.62
N PHE A 326 -3.54 24.14 23.44
CA PHE A 326 -4.05 24.67 22.18
C PHE A 326 -5.59 24.63 22.12
N PHE A 327 -6.21 23.51 22.48
CA PHE A 327 -7.67 23.38 22.48
C PHE A 327 -8.32 24.27 23.54
N ALA A 328 -7.76 24.31 24.76
CA ALA A 328 -8.27 25.17 25.84
C ALA A 328 -8.12 26.65 25.50
N THR A 329 -6.99 27.06 24.91
CA THR A 329 -6.75 28.44 24.47
C THR A 329 -7.66 28.81 23.30
N SER A 330 -7.83 27.92 22.32
CA SER A 330 -8.74 28.12 21.19
C SER A 330 -10.19 28.25 21.66
N LEU A 331 -10.62 27.38 22.58
CA LEU A 331 -11.96 27.42 23.17
C LEU A 331 -12.17 28.67 24.04
N ALA A 332 -11.17 29.05 24.85
CA ALA A 332 -11.23 30.26 25.66
C ALA A 332 -11.34 31.52 24.78
N LEU A 333 -10.60 31.58 23.66
CA LEU A 333 -10.70 32.67 22.69
C LEU A 333 -12.06 32.68 21.99
N LEU A 334 -12.64 31.52 21.69
CA LEU A 334 -13.99 31.37 21.14
C LEU A 334 -15.07 31.88 22.12
N VAL A 335 -14.96 31.53 23.39
CA VAL A 335 -15.87 32.00 24.44
C VAL A 335 -15.73 33.51 24.67
N LEU A 336 -14.49 34.01 24.69
CA LEU A 336 -14.21 35.45 24.87
C LEU A 336 -14.78 36.27 23.71
N THR A 337 -14.60 35.81 22.48
CA THR A 337 -15.15 36.47 21.27
C THR A 337 -16.67 36.41 21.25
N ALA A 338 -17.28 35.29 21.64
CA ALA A 338 -18.73 35.18 21.78
C ALA A 338 -19.29 36.14 22.84
N PHE A 339 -18.65 36.22 24.01
CA PHE A 339 -19.08 37.09 25.11
C PHE A 339 -18.91 38.58 24.77
N LEU A 340 -17.81 38.95 24.11
CA LEU A 340 -17.60 40.30 23.60
C LEU A 340 -18.64 40.65 22.53
N ASN A 341 -18.90 39.78 21.54
CA ASN A 341 -19.95 40.05 20.54
C ASN A 341 -21.35 40.17 21.16
N TRP A 342 -21.66 39.36 22.18
CA TRP A 342 -22.94 39.44 22.88
C TRP A 342 -23.11 40.73 23.68
N ARG A 343 -22.05 41.19 24.37
CA ARG A 343 -22.07 42.41 25.16
C ARG A 343 -22.20 43.67 24.30
N TRP A 344 -21.71 43.63 23.07
CA TRP A 344 -21.80 44.74 22.11
C TRP A 344 -23.10 44.76 21.29
N ARG A 345 -23.86 43.65 21.23
CA ARG A 345 -25.23 43.62 20.67
C ARG A 345 -26.30 44.12 21.63
N ARG A 346 -25.97 44.32 22.91
CA ARG A 346 -26.87 44.85 23.96
C ARG A 346 -26.67 46.34 24.26
N ARG A 347 -25.71 46.99 23.60
CA ARG A 347 -25.61 48.45 23.49
C ARG A 347 -26.01 48.82 22.08
#